data_AF-A0A6L3GNS9-F1
#
_entry.id   AF-A0A6L3GNS9-F1
#
_cell.length_a   1.000
_cell.length_b   1.000
_cell.length_c   1.000
_cell.angle_alpha   90.00
_cell.angle_beta   90.00
_cell.angle_gamma   90.00
#
_symmetry.space_group_name_H-M   'P 1'
#
loop_
_entity.id
_entity.type
_entity.pdbx_description
1 polymer ?
#
loop_
_entity_poly.entity_id
_entity_poly.type
_entity_poly.pdbx_seq_one_letter_code
_entity_poly.pdbx_strand_id
1 'polypeptide(L)'
;MDAVTRGVPAVPTKLYNLEILQYDRNGTYQTGKSYGTVELGTHLDVTLNVMNNCQLLVVARGNKDAVKTLVGKNLEDTESTKGVKSMDIDASIINQIDPSTADAIDAMPYVLHLEHVNVVTGTDGKAVIQS
;
A
#
# COMPACT_ATOMS: atom_id res chain seq x y z
N MET A 1 -28.60 -16.11 -2.42
CA MET A 1 -27.42 -15.29 -2.77
C MET A 1 -26.35 -16.28 -3.15
N ASP A 2 -26.24 -16.58 -4.45
CA ASP A 2 -25.19 -17.47 -4.94
C ASP A 2 -23.88 -16.69 -4.99
N ALA A 3 -22.80 -17.27 -4.47
CA ALA A 3 -21.49 -16.67 -4.55
C ALA A 3 -21.04 -16.60 -6.01
N VAL A 4 -21.01 -15.39 -6.59
CA VAL A 4 -20.42 -15.16 -7.90
C VAL A 4 -18.91 -15.30 -7.75
N THR A 5 -18.35 -16.41 -8.20
CA THR A 5 -16.90 -16.56 -8.38
C THR A 5 -16.58 -16.36 -9.85
N ARG A 6 -15.69 -15.40 -10.17
CA ARG A 6 -15.23 -15.20 -11.55
C ARG A 6 -14.39 -16.40 -11.98
N GLY A 7 -14.66 -16.94 -13.17
CA GLY A 7 -13.91 -18.05 -13.76
C GLY A 7 -12.48 -17.71 -14.19
N VAL A 8 -12.08 -16.44 -14.08
CA VAL A 8 -10.72 -15.93 -14.33
C VAL A 8 -10.33 -15.02 -13.16
N PRO A 9 -9.12 -15.17 -12.56
CA PRO A 9 -8.63 -14.22 -11.58
C PRO A 9 -8.60 -12.83 -12.22
N ALA A 10 -9.43 -11.93 -11.70
CA ALA A 10 -9.27 -10.52 -12.05
C ALA A 10 -7.94 -10.07 -11.45
N VAL A 11 -7.09 -9.48 -12.28
CA VAL A 11 -5.84 -8.84 -11.87
C VAL A 11 -5.96 -7.38 -12.29
N PRO A 12 -5.62 -6.40 -11.43
CA PRO A 12 -5.67 -5.00 -11.82
C PRO A 12 -4.72 -4.76 -12.99
N THR A 13 -5.07 -3.84 -13.89
CA THR A 13 -4.24 -3.55 -15.06
C THR A 13 -2.92 -2.88 -14.66
N LYS A 14 -2.92 -2.11 -13.56
CA LYS A 14 -1.79 -1.38 -12.99
C LYS A 14 -1.88 -1.33 -11.46
N LEU A 15 -0.77 -1.02 -10.80
CA LEU A 15 -0.81 -0.58 -9.41
C LEU A 15 -1.13 0.91 -9.38
N TYR A 16 -2.39 1.24 -9.15
CA TYR A 16 -2.86 2.62 -9.09
C TYR A 16 -2.52 3.28 -7.77
N ASN A 17 -2.01 4.52 -7.83
CA ASN A 17 -1.73 5.34 -6.66
C ASN A 17 -0.86 4.61 -5.61
N LEU A 18 0.18 3.93 -6.09
CA LEU A 18 1.10 3.13 -5.29
C LEU A 18 1.88 4.01 -4.32
N GLU A 19 1.90 3.63 -3.05
CA GLU A 19 2.75 4.22 -2.02
C GLU A 19 3.50 3.09 -1.31
N ILE A 20 4.78 3.34 -1.02
CA ILE A 20 5.62 2.42 -0.25
C ILE A 20 6.20 3.22 0.92
N LEU A 21 5.83 2.82 2.13
CA LEU A 21 6.07 3.56 3.36
C LEU A 21 6.79 2.69 4.38
N GLN A 22 7.76 3.26 5.07
CA GLN A 22 8.54 2.60 6.10
C GLN A 22 8.23 3.22 7.46
N TYR A 23 8.12 2.35 8.46
CA TYR A 23 7.87 2.69 9.85
C TYR A 23 8.92 2.05 10.74
N ASP A 24 9.20 2.64 11.89
CA ASP A 24 9.94 1.94 12.93
C ASP A 24 9.09 0.80 13.54
N ARG A 25 9.70 0.04 14.45
CA ARG A 25 9.01 -1.06 15.14
C ARG A 25 7.71 -0.64 15.84
N ASN A 26 7.63 0.61 16.30
CA ASN A 26 6.48 1.14 17.03
C ASN A 26 5.41 1.72 16.10
N GLY A 27 5.61 1.67 14.78
CA GLY A 27 4.67 2.20 13.81
C GLY A 27 4.79 3.71 13.60
N THR A 28 5.90 4.33 14.02
CA THR A 28 6.17 5.75 13.72
C THR A 28 6.76 5.88 12.31
N TYR A 29 6.19 6.78 11.51
CA TYR A 29 6.60 7.01 10.12
C TYR A 29 8.07 7.44 10.03
N GLN A 30 8.81 6.81 9.12
CA GLN A 30 10.24 7.09 8.90
C GLN A 30 10.49 7.72 7.53
N THR A 31 10.03 7.06 6.47
CA THR A 31 10.21 7.53 5.09
C THR A 31 9.19 6.86 4.16
N GLY A 32 9.08 7.36 2.94
CA GLY A 32 8.13 6.88 1.95
C GLY A 32 7.65 7.96 1.01
N LYS A 33 7.08 7.56 -0.12
CA LYS A 33 6.48 8.47 -1.10
C LYS A 33 5.45 7.75 -1.95
N SER A 34 4.70 8.55 -2.72
CA SER A 34 3.89 8.05 -3.83
C SER A 34 4.76 7.78 -5.05
N TYR A 35 4.49 6.65 -5.69
CA TYR A 35 5.04 6.21 -6.97
C TYR A 35 4.01 6.38 -8.10
N GLY A 36 2.83 6.93 -7.81
CA GLY A 36 1.78 7.17 -8.79
C GLY A 36 1.17 5.87 -9.33
N THR A 37 0.86 5.84 -10.63
CA THR A 37 0.36 4.63 -11.30
C THR A 37 1.53 3.89 -11.94
N VAL A 38 1.69 2.61 -11.61
CA VAL A 38 2.84 1.78 -12.01
C VAL A 38 2.35 0.58 -12.80
N GLU A 39 2.96 0.33 -13.97
CA GLU A 39 2.71 -0.87 -14.77
C GLU A 39 3.17 -2.13 -14.02
N LEU A 40 2.37 -3.20 -14.11
CA LEU A 40 2.74 -4.47 -13.49
C LEU A 40 4.07 -5.01 -14.04
N GLY A 41 4.86 -5.63 -13.17
CA GLY A 41 6.18 -6.17 -13.53
C GLY A 41 7.28 -5.14 -13.69
N THR A 42 7.00 -3.85 -13.47
CA THR A 42 8.00 -2.79 -13.52
C THR A 42 8.89 -2.80 -12.28
N HIS A 43 10.20 -2.69 -12.47
CA HIS A 43 11.14 -2.49 -11.37
C HIS A 43 10.97 -1.10 -10.76
N LEU A 44 10.95 -1.03 -9.43
CA LEU A 44 10.81 0.22 -8.68
C LEU A 44 12.09 0.50 -7.89
N ASP A 45 12.64 1.70 -8.09
CA ASP A 45 13.67 2.23 -7.21
C ASP A 45 13.01 2.86 -5.97
N VAL A 46 13.06 2.13 -4.86
CA VAL A 46 12.44 2.52 -3.59
C VAL A 46 13.49 3.11 -2.65
N THR A 47 13.18 4.28 -2.08
CA THR A 47 14.02 4.91 -1.05
C THR A 47 13.59 4.44 0.33
N LEU A 48 14.46 3.71 1.04
CA LEU A 48 14.24 3.22 2.40
C LEU A 48 15.43 3.58 3.29
N ASN A 49 15.17 3.79 4.57
CA ASN A 49 16.20 3.93 5.59
C ASN A 49 16.71 2.55 6.01
N VAL A 50 18.03 2.40 6.18
CA VAL A 50 18.60 1.21 6.81
C VAL A 50 18.10 1.14 8.25
N MET A 51 17.34 0.09 8.57
CA MET A 51 16.67 -0.05 9.87
C MET A 51 16.37 -1.53 10.15
N ASN A 52 16.77 -2.00 11.33
CA ASN A 52 16.47 -3.36 11.78
C ASN A 52 15.12 -3.43 12.46
N ASN A 53 14.41 -4.53 12.24
CA ASN A 53 13.09 -4.84 12.81
C ASN A 53 12.12 -3.66 12.68
N CYS A 54 12.03 -3.12 11.47
CA CYS A 54 11.11 -2.07 11.08
C CYS A 54 9.89 -2.68 10.39
N GLN A 55 8.94 -1.83 9.99
CA GLN A 55 7.75 -2.24 9.26
C GLN A 55 7.71 -1.58 7.88
N LEU A 56 7.14 -2.29 6.90
CA LEU A 56 6.92 -1.77 5.55
C LEU A 56 5.44 -1.88 5.18
N LEU A 57 4.88 -0.81 4.64
CA LEU A 57 3.54 -0.79 4.07
C LEU A 57 3.63 -0.52 2.57
N VAL A 58 3.16 -1.47 1.77
CA VAL A 58 2.98 -1.31 0.32
C VAL A 58 1.48 -1.20 0.07
N VAL A 59 1.04 -0.08 -0.48
CA VAL A 59 -0.38 0.17 -0.74
C VAL A 59 -0.58 0.63 -2.18
N ALA A 60 -1.45 -0.03 -2.93
CA ALA A 60 -2.03 0.52 -4.15
C ALA A 60 -3.45 1.01 -3.81
N ARG A 61 -3.72 2.30 -3.94
CA ARG A 61 -4.96 2.92 -3.42
C ARG A 61 -6.17 2.79 -4.37
N GLY A 62 -5.97 2.19 -5.54
CA GLY A 62 -6.99 2.10 -6.60
C GLY A 62 -7.17 3.43 -7.34
N ASN A 63 -7.84 3.40 -8.49
CA ASN A 63 -8.00 4.56 -9.38
C ASN A 63 -9.17 5.50 -9.04
N LYS A 64 -9.97 5.19 -8.01
CA LYS A 64 -11.13 6.00 -7.56
C LYS A 64 -10.89 6.84 -6.31
N ASP A 65 -9.64 6.97 -5.87
CA ASP A 65 -9.24 7.79 -4.70
C ASP A 65 -10.02 7.49 -3.40
N ALA A 66 -10.50 6.24 -3.25
CA ALA A 66 -11.22 5.78 -2.05
C ALA A 66 -10.33 5.90 -0.80
N VAL A 67 -9.04 5.59 -0.96
CA VAL A 67 -8.02 5.74 0.08
C VAL A 67 -7.22 7.02 -0.21
N LYS A 68 -7.20 7.95 0.74
CA LYS A 68 -6.34 9.14 0.68
C LYS A 68 -4.87 8.75 0.88
N THR A 69 -3.94 9.64 0.52
CA THR A 69 -2.51 9.38 0.72
C THR A 69 -2.20 9.08 2.19
N LEU A 70 -1.34 8.08 2.37
CA LEU A 70 -0.87 7.60 3.68
C LEU A 70 0.52 8.15 4.02
N VAL A 71 1.19 8.79 3.05
CA VAL A 71 2.51 9.41 3.24
C VAL A 71 2.50 10.36 4.44
N GLY A 72 3.47 10.18 5.34
CA GLY A 72 3.64 11.02 6.52
C GLY A 72 2.72 10.70 7.70
N LYS A 73 1.81 9.73 7.57
CA LYS A 73 0.97 9.26 8.70
C LYS A 73 1.66 8.14 9.45
N ASN A 74 1.53 8.10 10.77
CA ASN A 74 1.89 6.95 11.60
C ASN A 74 0.91 5.77 11.38
N LEU A 75 1.32 4.55 11.75
CA LEU A 75 0.42 3.39 11.67
C LEU A 75 -0.72 3.49 12.66
N GLU A 76 -0.40 3.85 13.90
CA GLU A 76 -1.35 4.06 14.98
C GLU A 76 -1.76 5.52 15.07
N ASP A 77 -2.89 5.77 15.74
CA ASP A 77 -3.34 7.11 16.06
C ASP A 77 -2.34 7.85 16.95
N THR A 78 -2.29 9.16 16.76
CA THR A 78 -1.67 10.08 17.72
C THR A 78 -2.74 10.95 18.36
N GLU A 79 -2.37 11.68 19.41
CA GLU A 79 -3.26 12.65 20.06
C GLU A 79 -3.88 13.68 19.08
N SER A 80 -3.22 13.95 17.96
CA SER A 80 -3.61 15.01 17.01
C SER A 80 -4.03 14.49 15.63
N THR A 81 -3.81 13.22 15.30
CA THR A 81 -4.06 12.69 13.96
C THR A 81 -4.47 11.23 13.96
N LYS A 82 -5.39 10.88 13.06
CA LYS A 82 -5.67 9.47 12.75
C LYS A 82 -4.50 8.83 11.99
N GLY A 83 -4.02 7.69 12.50
CA GLY A 83 -3.05 6.82 11.87
C GLY A 83 -3.66 5.99 10.74
N VAL A 84 -2.80 5.25 10.03
CA VAL A 84 -3.19 4.43 8.88
C VAL A 84 -4.24 3.38 9.25
N LYS A 85 -4.11 2.71 10.40
CA LYS A 85 -5.03 1.64 10.82
C LYS A 85 -6.43 2.12 11.17
N SER A 86 -6.56 3.40 11.53
CA SER A 86 -7.83 4.05 11.86
C SER A 86 -8.40 4.88 10.71
N MET A 87 -7.84 4.76 9.49
CA MET A 87 -8.35 5.51 8.35
C MET A 87 -9.70 4.98 7.88
N ASP A 88 -10.67 5.89 7.87
CA ASP A 88 -12.00 5.65 7.34
C ASP A 88 -12.00 5.80 5.82
N ILE A 89 -12.69 4.89 5.15
CA ILE A 89 -12.92 4.93 3.70
C ILE A 89 -14.38 5.32 3.47
N ASP A 90 -14.61 6.28 2.58
CA ASP A 90 -15.97 6.67 2.21
C ASP A 90 -16.67 5.49 1.51
N ALA A 91 -17.66 4.91 2.21
CA ALA A 91 -18.43 3.79 1.71
C ALA A 91 -19.16 4.12 0.40
N SER A 92 -19.48 5.39 0.12
CA SER A 92 -20.11 5.78 -1.14
C SER A 92 -19.21 5.54 -2.35
N ILE A 93 -17.88 5.65 -2.19
CA ILE A 93 -16.91 5.38 -3.25
C ILE A 93 -16.77 3.86 -3.45
N ILE A 94 -16.66 3.10 -2.35
CA ILE A 94 -16.54 1.63 -2.40
C ILE A 94 -17.81 0.98 -2.96
N ASN A 95 -18.99 1.46 -2.59
CA ASN A 95 -20.27 0.93 -3.07
C ASN A 95 -20.50 1.19 -4.58
N GLN A 96 -19.75 2.13 -5.18
CA GLN A 96 -19.76 2.38 -6.63
C GLN A 96 -18.77 1.48 -7.40
N ILE A 97 -18.05 0.60 -6.73
CA ILE A 97 -17.21 -0.42 -7.36
C ILE A 97 -18.09 -1.64 -7.61
N ASP A 98 -18.59 -1.79 -8.82
CA ASP A 98 -19.39 -2.96 -9.23
C ASP A 98 -18.47 -4.13 -9.60
N PRO A 99 -18.30 -5.15 -8.74
CA PRO A 99 -17.36 -6.25 -8.97
C PRO A 99 -17.71 -7.14 -10.16
N SER A 100 -18.91 -6.97 -10.76
CA SER A 100 -19.29 -7.69 -11.98
C SER A 100 -18.55 -7.17 -13.23
N THR A 101 -18.13 -5.90 -13.23
CA THR A 101 -17.44 -5.28 -14.38
C THR A 101 -15.96 -5.65 -14.42
N ALA A 102 -15.37 -5.79 -15.62
CA ALA A 102 -13.97 -6.21 -15.80
C ALA A 102 -12.99 -5.29 -15.06
N ASP A 103 -13.24 -3.98 -15.15
CA ASP A 103 -12.32 -2.92 -14.70
C ASP A 103 -12.55 -2.52 -13.23
N ALA A 104 -13.54 -3.11 -12.55
CA ALA A 104 -13.83 -2.82 -11.14
C ALA A 104 -12.62 -3.04 -10.22
N ILE A 105 -11.78 -3.99 -10.59
CA ILE A 105 -10.61 -4.37 -9.83
C ILE A 105 -9.56 -3.25 -9.78
N ASP A 106 -9.50 -2.38 -10.81
CA ASP A 106 -8.57 -1.24 -10.86
C ASP A 106 -8.91 -0.18 -9.81
N ALA A 107 -10.16 -0.17 -9.33
CA ALA A 107 -10.62 0.74 -8.28
C ALA A 107 -10.39 0.19 -6.87
N MET A 108 -10.06 -1.10 -6.71
CA MET A 108 -9.92 -1.71 -5.39
C MET A 108 -8.57 -1.36 -4.76
N PRO A 109 -8.54 -0.95 -3.47
CA PRO A 109 -7.30 -0.77 -2.76
C PRO A 109 -6.68 -2.12 -2.37
N TYR A 110 -5.36 -2.22 -2.48
CA TYR A 110 -4.56 -3.37 -2.05
C TYR A 110 -3.53 -2.93 -1.03
N VAL A 111 -3.41 -3.68 0.07
CA VAL A 111 -2.49 -3.36 1.17
C VAL A 111 -1.69 -4.61 1.52
N LEU A 112 -0.37 -4.46 1.58
CA LEU A 112 0.55 -5.44 2.14
C LEU A 112 1.34 -4.76 3.27
N HIS A 113 1.14 -5.26 4.48
CA HIS A 113 1.85 -4.80 5.67
C HIS A 113 2.83 -5.89 6.12
N LEU A 114 4.13 -5.56 6.09
CA LEU A 114 5.20 -6.41 6.58
C LEU A 114 5.61 -5.88 7.96
N GLU A 115 5.20 -6.57 9.01
CA GLU A 115 5.36 -6.12 10.41
C GLU A 115 6.79 -6.26 10.93
N HIS A 116 7.58 -7.16 10.35
CA HIS A 116 8.95 -7.45 10.79
C HIS A 116 9.85 -7.63 9.59
N VAL A 117 10.60 -6.57 9.26
CA VAL A 117 11.64 -6.61 8.22
C VAL A 117 12.91 -5.92 8.69
N ASN A 118 14.03 -6.37 8.16
CA ASN A 118 15.29 -5.64 8.24
C ASN A 118 15.56 -5.00 6.89
N VAL A 119 15.81 -3.68 6.89
CA VAL A 119 16.34 -2.98 5.73
C VAL A 119 17.83 -2.79 5.97
N VAL A 120 18.65 -3.45 5.15
CA VAL A 120 20.11 -3.45 5.26
C VAL A 120 20.74 -2.85 4.01
N THR A 121 22.00 -2.42 4.11
CA THR A 121 22.77 -2.07 2.91
C THR A 121 23.21 -3.35 2.20
N GLY A 122 22.77 -3.52 0.96
CA GLY A 122 23.18 -4.57 0.05
C GLY A 122 24.63 -4.43 -0.40
N THR A 123 25.14 -5.45 -1.07
CA THR A 123 26.51 -5.51 -1.58
C THR A 123 26.80 -4.48 -2.67
N ASP A 124 25.76 -3.96 -3.32
CA ASP A 124 25.80 -2.88 -4.32
C ASP A 124 25.63 -1.48 -3.69
N GLY A 125 25.57 -1.38 -2.36
CA GLY A 125 25.34 -0.13 -1.63
C GLY A 125 23.89 0.33 -1.59
N LYS A 126 22.94 -0.39 -2.21
CA LYS A 126 21.50 -0.07 -2.18
C LYS A 126 20.81 -0.72 -0.98
N ALA A 127 19.65 -0.21 -0.60
CA ALA A 127 18.84 -0.83 0.46
C ALA A 127 18.26 -2.17 -0.02
N VAL A 128 18.37 -3.21 0.81
CA VAL A 128 17.82 -4.56 0.58
C VAL A 128 16.91 -4.94 1.75
N ILE A 129 15.75 -5.51 1.44
CA ILE A 129 14.78 -6.00 2.43
C ILE A 129 15.08 -7.47 2.75
N GLN A 130 15.15 -7.79 4.03
CA GLN A 130 15.28 -9.15 4.56
C GLN A 130 14.13 -9.42 5.52
N SER A 131 13.44 -10.54 5.31
CA SER A 131 12.32 -11.01 6.14
C SER A 131 12.70 -12.27 6.90
#